data_AF-A0A9X7E6E7-F1
#
_entry.id   AF-A0A9X7E6E7-F1
#
_cell.length_a   1.000
_cell.length_b   1.000
_cell.length_c   1.000
_cell.angle_alpha   90.00
_cell.angle_beta   90.00
_cell.angle_gamma   90.00
#
_symmetry.space_group_name_H-M   'P 1'
#
loop_
_entity.id
_entity.type
_entity.pdbx_description
1 polymer ?
#
loop_
_entity_poly.entity_id
_entity_poly.type
_entity_poly.pdbx_seq_one_letter_code
_entity_poly.pdbx_strand_id
1 'polypeptide(L)' 'MELTKLEKVIVISTFVQGLGEEFIENSKDNQPLKQLLGEIEKVFNNSTPKQMREAAGSVLDKFINDLIEENNSSLPKIN' A
#
# COMPACT_ATOMS: atom_id res chain seq x y z
N MET A 1 -10.72 6.54 3.94
CA MET A 1 -9.40 6.91 4.53
C MET A 1 -8.45 7.67 3.61
N GLU A 2 -7.53 8.49 4.16
CA GLU A 2 -6.39 9.10 3.44
C GLU A 2 -5.05 8.41 3.80
N LEU A 3 -4.22 8.13 2.78
CA LEU A 3 -2.89 7.51 2.93
C LEU A 3 -1.76 8.49 2.61
N THR A 4 -0.72 8.48 3.45
CA THR A 4 0.55 9.18 3.21
C THR A 4 1.32 8.58 2.04
N LYS A 5 2.35 9.28 1.55
CA LYS A 5 3.21 8.78 0.48
C LYS A 5 3.86 7.43 0.84
N LEU A 6 4.35 7.30 2.07
CA LEU A 6 5.03 6.08 2.52
C LEU A 6 4.04 4.91 2.68
N GLU A 7 2.84 5.17 3.22
CA GLU A 7 1.78 4.15 3.32
C GLU A 7 1.35 3.65 1.93
N LYS A 8 1.16 4.55 0.96
CA LYS A 8 0.85 4.17 -0.43
C LYS A 8 1.94 3.27 -1.02
N VAL A 9 3.21 3.64 -0.82
CA VAL A 9 4.35 2.86 -1.32
C VAL A 9 4.39 1.48 -0.67
N ILE A 10 4.11 1.37 0.64
CA ILE A 10 4.05 0.08 1.34
C ILE A 10 2.97 -0.81 0.72
N VAL A 11 1.76 -0.29 0.54
CA VAL A 11 0.63 -1.03 -0.03
C VAL A 11 0.95 -1.53 -1.45
N ILE A 12 1.44 -0.65 -2.31
CA ILE A 12 1.80 -1.01 -3.69
C ILE A 12 2.91 -2.06 -3.68
N SER A 13 3.95 -1.88 -2.86
CA SER A 13 5.04 -2.84 -2.73
C SER A 13 4.55 -4.22 -2.29
N THR A 14 3.58 -4.28 -1.39
CA THR A 14 2.96 -5.55 -0.96
C THR A 14 2.19 -6.21 -2.11
N PHE A 15 1.42 -5.45 -2.90
CA PHE A 15 0.75 -5.99 -4.08
C PHE A 15 1.74 -6.53 -5.12
N VAL A 16 2.80 -5.77 -5.44
CA VAL A 16 3.85 -6.21 -6.37
C VAL A 16 4.49 -7.51 -5.91
N GLN A 17 4.82 -7.63 -4.61
CA GLN A 17 5.35 -8.87 -4.03
C GLN A 17 4.36 -10.03 -4.13
N GLY A 18 3.07 -9.79 -3.87
CA GLY A 18 2.02 -10.81 -3.95
C GLY A 18 1.74 -11.30 -5.37
N LEU A 19 1.95 -10.45 -6.39
CA LEU A 19 1.80 -10.81 -7.80
C LEU A 19 2.99 -11.61 -8.35
N GLY A 20 4.13 -11.60 -7.64
CA GLY A 20 5.29 -12.44 -7.95
C GLY A 20 6.15 -11.96 -9.12
N GLU A 21 7.15 -12.77 -9.44
CA GLU A 21 8.20 -12.42 -10.40
C GLU A 21 7.68 -12.22 -11.82
N GLU A 22 6.68 -12.99 -12.25
CA GLU A 22 6.06 -12.86 -13.59
C GLU A 22 5.50 -11.46 -13.84
N PHE A 23 4.89 -10.85 -12.82
CA PHE A 23 4.39 -9.48 -12.91
C PHE A 23 5.54 -8.45 -13.08
N ILE A 24 6.67 -8.69 -12.41
CA ILE A 24 7.87 -7.84 -12.51
C ILE A 24 8.55 -8.05 -13.87
N GLU A 25 8.59 -9.27 -14.41
CA GLU A 25 9.18 -9.51 -15.72
C GLU A 25 8.38 -8.84 -16.84
N ASN A 26 7.05 -8.95 -16.79
CA ASN A 26 6.15 -8.25 -17.69
C ASN A 26 6.21 -6.72 -17.54
N SER A 27 6.77 -6.22 -16.43
CA SER A 27 6.98 -4.78 -16.22
C SER A 27 8.10 -4.18 -17.06
N LYS A 28 9.04 -5.00 -17.57
CA LYS A 28 10.21 -4.53 -18.31
C LYS A 28 9.84 -3.73 -19.56
N ASP A 29 8.73 -4.11 -20.20
CA ASP A 29 8.17 -3.44 -21.38
C ASP A 29 7.10 -2.38 -21.02
N ASN A 30 6.68 -2.33 -19.76
CA ASN A 30 5.66 -1.40 -19.26
C ASN A 30 6.32 -0.18 -18.61
N GLN A 31 6.51 0.89 -19.39
CA GLN A 31 7.14 2.13 -18.94
C GLN A 31 6.52 2.73 -17.66
N PRO A 32 5.17 2.84 -17.53
CA PRO A 32 4.55 3.27 -16.28
C PRO A 32 4.93 2.42 -15.07
N LEU A 33 4.93 1.10 -15.20
CA LEU A 33 5.26 0.20 -14.08
C LEU A 33 6.74 0.29 -13.71
N LYS A 34 7.63 0.42 -14.69
CA LYS A 34 9.05 0.68 -14.46
C LYS A 34 9.28 1.99 -13.69
N GLN A 35 8.56 3.05 -14.06
CA GLN A 35 8.63 4.34 -13.34
C GLN A 35 8.12 4.20 -11.90
N LEU A 36 7.02 3.48 -11.69
CA LEU A 36 6.47 3.21 -10.37
C LEU A 36 7.46 2.49 -9.46
N LEU A 37 8.11 1.42 -9.96
CA LEU A 37 9.12 0.68 -9.21
C LEU A 37 10.31 1.58 -8.82
N GLY A 38 10.77 2.45 -9.72
CA GLY A 38 11.82 3.42 -9.42
C GLY A 38 11.41 4.46 -8.36
N GLU A 39 10.16 4.91 -8.35
CA GLU A 39 9.66 5.83 -7.31
C GLU A 39 9.50 5.13 -5.95
N ILE A 40 9.08 3.87 -5.93
CA ILE A 40 9.05 3.03 -4.71
C ILE A 40 10.45 2.94 -4.10
N GLU A 41 11.45 2.61 -4.93
CA GLU A 41 12.85 2.50 -4.51
C GLU A 41 13.37 3.82 -3.91
N LYS A 42 13.10 4.96 -4.56
CA LYS A 42 13.47 6.29 -4.03
C LYS A 42 12.85 6.56 -2.67
N VAL A 43 11.57 6.20 -2.47
CA VAL A 43 10.89 6.42 -1.19
C VAL A 43 11.48 5.55 -0.09
N PHE A 44 11.80 4.28 -0.40
CA PHE A 44 12.47 3.39 0.55
C PHE A 44 13.88 3.85 0.91
N ASN A 45 14.68 4.27 -0.07
CA ASN A 45 16.04 4.77 0.17
C ASN A 45 16.06 6.06 1.03
N ASN A 46 14.98 6.84 0.99
CA ASN A 46 14.82 8.05 1.80
C ASN A 46 14.15 7.80 3.17
N SER A 47 13.77 6.56 3.47
CA SER A 47 13.06 6.21 4.70
C SER A 47 13.93 5.33 5.59
N THR A 48 13.87 5.56 6.90
CA THR A 48 14.51 4.66 7.86
C THR A 48 13.69 3.38 8.06
N PRO A 49 14.30 2.26 8.46
CA PRO A 49 13.57 1.03 8.80
C PRO A 49 12.49 1.25 9.88
N LYS A 50 12.71 2.19 10.80
CA LYS A 50 11.73 2.58 11.81
C LYS A 50 10.50 3.24 11.17
N GLN A 51 10.70 4.24 10.32
CA GLN A 51 9.59 4.91 9.60
C GLN A 51 8.81 3.94 8.72
N MET A 52 9.48 2.99 8.07
CA MET A 52 8.81 1.96 7.27
C MET A 52 7.92 1.06 8.14
N ARG A 53 8.41 0.63 9.31
CA ARG A 53 7.60 -0.17 10.25
C ARG A 53 6.41 0.60 10.79
N GLU A 54 6.62 1.87 11.18
CA GLU A 54 5.55 2.74 11.68
C GLU A 54 4.48 2.97 10.61
N ALA A 55 4.88 3.24 9.37
CA ALA A 55 3.95 3.39 8.26
C ALA A 55 3.23 2.08 7.89
N ALA A 56 3.90 0.94 8.00
CA ALA A 56 3.28 -0.37 7.77
C ALA A 56 2.20 -0.69 8.82
N GLY A 57 2.49 -0.43 10.10
CA GLY A 57 1.49 -0.56 11.17
C GLY A 57 0.35 0.42 10.98
N SER A 58 0.68 1.70 10.73
CA SER A 58 -0.31 2.75 10.50
C SER A 58 -1.28 2.41 9.36
N VAL A 59 -0.78 1.94 8.21
CA VAL A 59 -1.65 1.58 7.07
C VAL A 59 -2.48 0.33 7.32
N LEU A 60 -1.97 -0.63 8.09
CA LEU A 60 -2.70 -1.83 8.47
C LEU A 60 -3.89 -1.49 9.39
N ASP A 61 -3.66 -0.72 10.44
CA ASP A 61 -4.72 -0.28 11.38
C ASP A 61 -5.83 0.47 10.65
N LYS A 62 -5.41 1.32 9.72
CA LYS A 62 -6.22 2.10 8.80
C LYS A 62 -7.15 1.23 7.94
N PHE A 63 -6.63 0.20 7.28
CA PHE A 63 -7.45 -0.74 6.51
C PHE A 63 -8.36 -1.58 7.40
N ILE A 64 -7.90 -2.00 8.58
CA ILE A 64 -8.72 -2.75 9.54
C ILE A 64 -9.93 -1.91 9.95
N ASN A 65 -9.71 -0.65 10.33
CA ASN A 65 -10.78 0.25 10.75
C ASN A 65 -11.75 0.54 9.61
N ASP A 66 -11.26 0.93 8.42
CA ASP A 66 -12.13 1.19 7.26
C ASP A 66 -12.98 -0.06 6.93
N LEU A 67 -12.40 -1.27 6.94
CA LEU A 67 -13.13 -2.51 6.64
C LEU A 67 -14.17 -2.85 7.72
N ILE A 68 -13.86 -2.65 9.00
CA ILE A 68 -14.80 -2.86 10.09
C ILE A 68 -15.96 -1.85 10.01
N GLU A 69 -15.66 -0.58 9.73
CA GLU A 69 -16.66 0.48 9.58
C GLU A 69 -17.59 0.23 8.38
N GLU A 70 -17.05 -0.14 7.22
CA GLU A 70 -17.84 -0.51 6.04
C GLU A 70 -18.83 -1.64 6.37
N ASN A 71 -18.36 -2.69 7.05
CA ASN A 71 -19.19 -3.83 7.41
C ASN A 71 -20.22 -3.51 8.51
N ASN A 72 -19.88 -2.67 9.50
CA ASN A 72 -20.80 -2.26 10.56
C ASN A 72 -21.83 -1.22 10.08
N SER A 73 -21.49 -0.42 9.06
CA SER A 73 -22.41 0.55 8.45
C SER A 73 -23.56 -0.08 7.65
N SER A 74 -23.50 -1.40 7.41
CA SER A 74 -24.56 -2.17 6.77
C SER A 74 -25.75 -2.51 7.69
N LEU A 75 -25.66 -2.20 8.99
CA LEU A 75 -26.82 -2.30 9.88
C LEU A 75 -27.69 -1.05 9.75
N PRO A 76 -29.00 -1.19 9.45
CA PRO A 76 -29.89 -0.05 9.40
C PRO A 76 -29.86 0.63 10.77
N LYS A 77 -29.61 1.94 10.79
CA LYS A 77 -29.81 2.75 12.00
C LYS A 77 -31.29 2.65 12.34
N ILE A 78 -31.61 1.87 13.36
CA ILE A 78 -32.96 1.82 13.94
C ILE A 78 -33.12 3.15 14.67
N ASN A 79 -33.92 4.04 14.06
CA ASN A 79 -34.37 5.28 14.68
C ASN A 79 -35.36 4.99 15.81
#